data_AF-A0A2V4DT49-F1
#
_entry.id   AF-A0A2V4DT49-F1
#
_cell.length_a   1.000
_cell.length_b   1.000
_cell.length_c   1.000
_cell.angle_alpha   90.00
_cell.angle_beta   90.00
_cell.angle_gamma   90.00
#
_symmetry.space_group_name_H-M   'P 1'
#
loop_
_entity.id
_entity.type
_entity.pdbx_description
1 polymer ?
#
loop_
_entity_poly.entity_id
_entity_poly.type
_entity_poly.pdbx_seq_one_letter_code
_entity_poly.pdbx_strand_id
1 'polypeptide(L)'
;MKRIKAEEIEFFYIFPEDDLIKEETTLINSLVIPHNRVNRLMGRYESKQLIETLQNGTDTRLAIFKVNARLATIPLKKEYDAYQTHCLFWTNKDINLKELDQKIKDDSYTDEDFCNAVIAKVQYVFCRHCHNKYIALVCDDEIYMYMYIPRRVPLSDNYYKKIDMIKTIRCPNCNEFIGLFVLRFFDKVEDGN
;
A
#
# COMPACT_ATOMS: atom_id res chain seq x y z
N MET A 1 -15.92 5.52 1.00
CA MET A 1 -15.02 4.58 1.68
C MET A 1 -15.81 3.74 2.67
N LYS A 2 -15.34 2.53 3.01
CA LYS A 2 -16.01 1.64 3.99
C LYS A 2 -14.98 0.99 4.92
N ARG A 3 -15.28 0.96 6.23
CA ARG A 3 -14.45 0.23 7.21
C ARG A 3 -14.72 -1.26 7.09
N ILE A 4 -13.68 -2.06 6.90
CA ILE A 4 -13.76 -3.51 6.78
C ILE A 4 -12.71 -4.20 7.65
N LYS A 5 -12.90 -5.49 7.90
CA LYS A 5 -11.92 -6.36 8.56
C LYS A 5 -11.70 -7.60 7.70
N ALA A 6 -10.48 -7.78 7.21
CA ALA A 6 -10.08 -8.93 6.40
C ALA A 6 -8.72 -9.45 6.85
N GLU A 7 -8.55 -10.78 6.90
CA GLU A 7 -7.35 -11.46 7.38
C GLU A 7 -6.90 -10.96 8.77
N GLU A 8 -7.87 -10.72 9.67
CA GLU A 8 -7.69 -10.12 11.00
C GLU A 8 -7.22 -8.66 11.03
N ILE A 9 -7.04 -8.02 9.88
CA ILE A 9 -6.60 -6.63 9.75
C ILE A 9 -7.81 -5.73 9.47
N GLU A 10 -7.94 -4.67 10.25
CA GLU A 10 -9.01 -3.69 10.08
C GLU A 10 -8.49 -2.43 9.40
N PHE A 11 -9.21 -1.95 8.37
CA PHE A 11 -8.81 -0.80 7.57
C PHE A 11 -10.03 -0.17 6.87
N PHE A 12 -9.85 1.03 6.34
CA PHE A 12 -10.83 1.65 5.45
C PHE A 12 -10.48 1.30 4.00
N TYR A 13 -11.39 0.61 3.33
CA TYR A 13 -11.34 0.37 1.90
C TYR A 13 -11.87 1.60 1.15
N ILE A 14 -11.12 2.04 0.14
CA ILE A 14 -11.48 3.20 -0.67
C ILE A 14 -11.94 2.73 -2.04
N PHE A 15 -13.16 3.11 -2.41
CA PHE A 15 -13.76 2.77 -3.69
C PHE A 15 -13.25 3.68 -4.81
N PRO A 16 -13.28 3.22 -6.08
CA PRO A 16 -12.90 4.04 -7.21
C PRO A 16 -13.66 5.37 -7.35
N GLU A 17 -14.93 5.39 -6.96
CA GLU A 17 -15.81 6.56 -7.03
C GLU A 17 -15.73 7.51 -5.83
N ASP A 18 -14.98 7.15 -4.79
CA ASP A 18 -14.81 8.03 -3.63
C ASP A 18 -14.05 9.29 -4.05
N ASP A 19 -14.63 10.46 -3.76
CA ASP A 19 -14.01 11.77 -4.03
C ASP A 19 -12.93 12.07 -3.00
N LEU A 20 -11.81 11.42 -3.23
CA LEU A 20 -10.58 11.54 -2.49
C LEU A 20 -10.05 12.98 -2.54
N ILE A 21 -10.06 13.62 -3.72
CA ILE A 21 -9.51 14.97 -3.93
C ILE A 21 -10.25 16.07 -3.14
N LYS A 22 -11.53 15.90 -2.78
CA LYS A 22 -12.26 16.86 -1.93
C LYS A 22 -12.01 16.70 -0.43
N GLU A 23 -11.60 15.53 0.05
CA GLU A 23 -11.32 15.25 1.46
C GLU A 23 -9.80 15.21 1.78
N GLU A 24 -8.93 15.23 0.76
CA GLU A 24 -7.50 14.89 0.85
C GLU A 24 -6.50 16.03 0.61
N THR A 25 -6.48 17.00 1.51
CA THR A 25 -5.19 17.61 1.89
C THR A 25 -4.66 17.08 3.22
N THR A 26 -5.40 16.20 3.91
CA THR A 26 -5.10 15.86 5.32
C THR A 26 -4.84 14.38 5.57
N LEU A 27 -5.44 13.44 4.81
CA LEU A 27 -5.28 11.99 5.03
C LEU A 27 -4.23 11.31 4.14
N ILE A 28 -3.91 11.87 2.96
CA ILE A 28 -2.78 11.44 2.12
C ILE A 28 -1.42 11.94 2.67
N ASN A 29 -1.43 12.92 3.59
CA ASN A 29 -0.23 13.66 3.98
C ASN A 29 0.54 13.11 5.22
N SER A 30 0.16 11.97 5.78
CA SER A 30 0.86 11.35 6.92
C SER A 30 1.74 10.16 6.49
N LEU A 31 2.52 10.33 5.41
CA LEU A 31 3.66 9.47 5.07
C LEU A 31 4.76 9.64 6.14
N VAL A 32 4.66 8.91 7.25
CA VAL A 32 5.67 8.90 8.33
C VAL A 32 6.68 7.76 8.10
N ILE A 33 7.94 8.13 8.33
CA ILE A 33 9.23 7.54 7.94
C ILE A 33 9.47 6.09 8.42
N PRO A 34 9.81 5.14 7.53
CA PRO A 34 10.60 3.97 7.89
C PRO A 34 12.06 4.40 8.15
N HIS A 35 12.67 3.94 9.23
CA HIS A 35 14.04 4.29 9.66
C HIS A 35 15.15 3.69 8.76
N ASN A 36 14.85 3.39 7.49
CA ASN A 36 15.71 2.62 6.60
C ASN A 36 16.26 3.48 5.46
N ARG A 37 17.59 3.57 5.37
CA ARG A 37 18.37 4.57 4.61
C ARG A 37 18.28 4.48 3.07
N VAL A 38 17.41 3.65 2.51
CA VAL A 38 17.35 3.36 1.06
C VAL A 38 16.07 3.89 0.41
N ASN A 39 15.03 4.17 1.19
CA ASN A 39 13.75 4.65 0.69
C ASN A 39 13.70 6.18 0.77
N ARG A 40 13.45 6.86 -0.36
CA ARG A 40 13.05 8.27 -0.33
C ARG A 40 11.55 8.33 -0.53
N LEU A 41 10.85 8.84 0.49
CA LEU A 41 9.43 9.16 0.40
C LEU A 41 9.21 10.06 -0.82
N MET A 42 8.12 9.80 -1.55
CA MET A 42 7.55 10.86 -2.36
C MET A 42 7.07 11.95 -1.39
N GLY A 43 7.45 13.21 -1.62
CA GLY A 43 7.03 14.31 -0.76
C GLY A 43 5.50 14.52 -0.78
N ARG A 44 5.02 15.66 -0.26
CA ARG A 44 3.58 16.01 -0.11
C ARG A 44 2.74 16.09 -1.38
N TYR A 45 3.23 15.63 -2.53
CA TYR A 45 2.51 15.71 -3.80
C TYR A 45 2.76 14.44 -4.61
N GLU A 46 1.83 13.49 -4.50
CA GLU A 46 1.63 12.52 -5.56
C GLU A 46 0.88 13.20 -6.71
N SER A 47 1.23 12.90 -7.97
CA SER A 47 0.47 13.47 -9.08
C SER A 47 -0.96 12.93 -9.03
N LYS A 48 -1.95 13.79 -9.30
CA LYS A 48 -3.35 13.38 -9.42
C LYS A 48 -3.51 12.15 -10.33
N GLN A 49 -2.73 12.09 -11.40
CA GLN A 49 -2.68 10.96 -12.33
C GLN A 49 -2.24 9.64 -11.66
N LEU A 50 -1.26 9.67 -10.75
CA LEU A 50 -0.81 8.47 -10.04
C LEU A 50 -1.89 7.97 -9.06
N ILE A 51 -2.52 8.89 -8.31
CA ILE A 51 -3.63 8.56 -7.41
C ILE A 51 -4.79 7.93 -8.20
N GLU A 52 -5.18 8.56 -9.31
CA GLU A 52 -6.22 8.04 -10.20
C GLU A 52 -5.85 6.67 -10.78
N THR A 53 -4.57 6.45 -11.11
CA THR A 53 -4.08 5.16 -11.62
C THR A 53 -4.18 4.06 -10.56
N LEU A 54 -3.85 4.37 -9.31
CA LEU A 54 -3.91 3.41 -8.21
C LEU A 54 -5.36 3.10 -7.81
N GLN A 55 -6.20 4.13 -7.74
CA GLN A 55 -7.60 4.03 -7.37
C GLN A 55 -8.43 3.29 -8.44
N ASN A 56 -8.14 3.52 -9.72
CA ASN A 56 -8.82 2.87 -10.85
C ASN A 56 -8.10 1.64 -11.39
N GLY A 57 -7.06 1.16 -10.72
CA GLY A 57 -6.30 0.00 -11.17
C GLY A 57 -7.15 -1.28 -11.20
N THR A 58 -6.77 -2.20 -12.08
CA THR A 58 -7.44 -3.51 -12.23
C THR A 58 -7.05 -4.50 -11.13
N ASP A 59 -5.96 -4.24 -10.42
CA ASP A 59 -5.39 -5.08 -9.37
C ASP A 59 -4.94 -4.28 -8.14
N THR A 60 -5.32 -2.99 -8.07
CA THR A 60 -4.99 -2.11 -6.95
C THR A 60 -6.21 -1.40 -6.40
N ARG A 61 -6.23 -1.21 -5.07
CA ARG A 61 -7.15 -0.32 -4.38
C ARG A 61 -6.40 0.45 -3.31
N LEU A 62 -6.84 1.67 -3.05
CA LEU A 62 -6.33 2.45 -1.92
C LEU A 62 -7.01 1.99 -0.63
N ALA A 63 -6.25 2.02 0.46
CA ALA A 63 -6.73 1.66 1.78
C ALA A 63 -6.05 2.50 2.85
N ILE A 64 -6.79 2.84 3.91
CA ILE A 64 -6.26 3.58 5.06
C ILE A 64 -6.19 2.63 6.24
N PHE A 65 -4.98 2.44 6.74
CA PHE A 65 -4.71 1.57 7.88
C PHE A 65 -4.37 2.38 9.13
N LYS A 66 -4.70 1.85 10.32
CA LYS A 66 -4.36 2.44 11.63
C LYS A 66 -3.01 1.97 12.18
N VAL A 67 -2.02 2.85 12.18
CA VAL A 67 -0.58 2.53 12.29
C VAL A 67 -0.11 2.29 13.73
N ASN A 68 -0.92 2.63 14.74
CA ASN A 68 -0.47 2.57 16.13
C ASN A 68 -1.54 2.01 17.08
N ALA A 69 -1.29 0.80 17.58
CA ALA A 69 -2.12 0.15 18.60
C ALA A 69 -2.08 0.87 19.96
N ARG A 70 -1.03 1.65 20.27
CA ARG A 70 -0.94 2.39 21.55
C ARG A 70 -1.87 3.60 21.63
N LEU A 71 -2.38 4.08 20.49
CA LEU A 71 -3.28 5.24 20.39
C LEU A 71 -4.77 4.82 20.27
N ALA A 72 -5.07 3.53 20.47
CA ALA A 72 -6.41 2.96 20.32
C ALA A 72 -7.48 3.53 21.27
N THR A 73 -7.08 4.28 22.29
CA THR A 73 -7.94 4.89 23.31
C THR A 73 -8.21 6.38 23.11
N ILE A 74 -7.64 7.02 22.08
CA ILE A 74 -7.75 8.47 21.87
C ILE A 74 -8.85 8.79 20.83
N PRO A 75 -9.75 9.77 21.10
CA PRO A 75 -10.80 10.16 20.17
C PRO A 75 -10.26 10.65 18.81
N LEU A 76 -10.93 10.25 17.72
CA LEU A 76 -10.61 10.54 16.31
C LEU A 76 -10.17 11.98 15.99
N LYS A 77 -10.62 12.97 16.77
CA LYS A 77 -10.34 14.39 16.52
C LYS A 77 -8.91 14.85 16.86
N LYS A 78 -8.06 14.00 17.48
CA LYS A 78 -6.75 14.46 18.00
C LYS A 78 -5.49 13.90 17.35
N GLU A 79 -5.52 12.89 16.48
CA GLU A 79 -4.28 12.35 15.91
C GLU A 79 -4.48 11.88 14.45
N TYR A 80 -4.24 12.78 13.51
CA TYR A 80 -4.01 12.42 12.09
C TYR A 80 -2.76 11.53 11.91
N ASP A 81 -1.87 11.47 12.90
CA ASP A 81 -0.66 10.63 12.92
C ASP A 81 -0.94 9.12 13.13
N ALA A 82 -2.18 8.74 13.43
CA ALA A 82 -2.55 7.35 13.68
C ALA A 82 -2.95 6.57 12.43
N TYR A 83 -3.06 7.22 11.26
CA TYR A 83 -3.53 6.60 10.01
C TYR A 83 -2.57 6.83 8.86
N GLN A 84 -2.41 5.82 8.01
CA GLN A 84 -1.61 5.88 6.79
C GLN A 84 -2.34 5.25 5.61
N THR A 85 -2.29 5.97 4.49
CA THR A 85 -2.76 5.49 3.20
C THR A 85 -1.73 4.55 2.59
N HIS A 86 -2.20 3.39 2.17
CA HIS A 86 -1.44 2.36 1.48
C HIS A 86 -2.24 1.90 0.26
N CYS A 87 -1.61 1.07 -0.57
CA CYS A 87 -2.27 0.32 -1.61
C CYS A 87 -2.43 -1.13 -1.19
N LEU A 88 -3.60 -1.70 -1.43
CA LEU A 88 -3.77 -3.14 -1.58
C LEU A 88 -3.45 -3.51 -3.02
N PHE A 89 -2.55 -4.46 -3.22
CA PHE A 89 -2.16 -4.99 -4.52
C PHE A 89 -2.43 -6.50 -4.57
N TRP A 90 -3.29 -6.93 -5.48
CA TRP A 90 -3.56 -8.35 -5.68
C TRP A 90 -2.53 -8.95 -6.63
N THR A 91 -1.79 -9.95 -6.15
CA THR A 91 -0.75 -10.63 -6.94
C THR A 91 -1.35 -11.59 -7.98
N ASN A 92 -2.62 -11.99 -7.82
CA ASN A 92 -3.37 -12.76 -8.79
C ASN A 92 -3.92 -11.85 -9.90
N LYS A 93 -3.55 -12.13 -11.16
CA LYS A 93 -3.93 -11.35 -12.34
C LYS A 93 -5.42 -11.48 -12.73
N ASP A 94 -6.12 -12.47 -12.21
CA ASP A 94 -7.52 -12.75 -12.57
C ASP A 94 -8.53 -12.19 -11.56
N ILE A 95 -8.09 -11.38 -10.58
CA ILE A 95 -9.00 -10.76 -9.61
C ILE A 95 -10.01 -9.84 -10.32
N ASN A 96 -11.30 -9.99 -9.99
CA ASN A 96 -12.32 -9.07 -10.44
C ASN A 96 -12.61 -8.03 -9.35
N LEU A 97 -11.88 -6.91 -9.37
CA LEU A 97 -12.07 -5.89 -8.34
C LEU A 97 -13.44 -5.22 -8.37
N LYS A 98 -14.15 -5.20 -9.50
CA LYS A 98 -15.53 -4.67 -9.55
C LYS A 98 -16.50 -5.55 -8.77
N GLU A 99 -16.32 -6.87 -8.85
CA GLU A 99 -17.09 -7.81 -8.04
C GLU A 99 -16.73 -7.66 -6.56
N LEU A 100 -15.45 -7.51 -6.23
CA LEU A 100 -15.02 -7.26 -4.85
C LEU A 100 -15.58 -5.94 -4.29
N ASP A 101 -15.54 -4.85 -5.07
CA ASP A 101 -16.13 -3.57 -4.70
C ASP A 101 -17.61 -3.75 -4.32
N GLN A 102 -18.35 -4.56 -5.09
CA GLN A 102 -19.75 -4.86 -4.83
C GLN A 102 -19.93 -5.73 -3.57
N LYS A 103 -19.15 -6.80 -3.40
CA LYS A 103 -19.17 -7.62 -2.18
C LYS A 103 -18.90 -6.80 -0.92
N ILE A 104 -17.97 -5.85 -0.99
CA ILE A 104 -17.67 -4.95 0.12
C ILE A 104 -18.86 -4.03 0.40
N LYS A 105 -19.50 -3.47 -0.62
CA LYS A 105 -20.72 -2.66 -0.45
C LYS A 105 -21.84 -3.46 0.22
N ASP A 106 -22.01 -4.71 -0.19
CA ASP A 106 -23.07 -5.61 0.28
C ASP A 106 -22.73 -6.38 1.57
N ASP A 107 -21.55 -6.14 2.18
CA ASP A 107 -21.05 -6.85 3.37
C ASP A 107 -20.96 -8.39 3.20
N SER A 108 -20.73 -8.86 1.97
CA SER A 108 -20.64 -10.27 1.62
C SER A 108 -19.21 -10.75 1.30
N TYR A 109 -18.20 -9.90 1.56
CA TYR A 109 -16.79 -10.23 1.35
C TYR A 109 -16.29 -11.22 2.40
N THR A 110 -15.22 -11.93 2.06
CA THR A 110 -14.57 -12.93 2.92
C THR A 110 -13.06 -12.73 2.94
N ASP A 111 -12.36 -13.36 3.88
CA ASP A 111 -10.90 -13.35 3.92
C ASP A 111 -10.26 -13.91 2.63
N GLU A 112 -10.95 -14.82 1.94
CA GLU A 112 -10.50 -15.38 0.67
C GLU A 112 -10.39 -14.31 -0.42
N ASP A 113 -11.24 -13.28 -0.40
CA ASP A 113 -11.15 -12.17 -1.36
C ASP A 113 -9.85 -11.36 -1.19
N PHE A 114 -9.18 -11.46 -0.03
CA PHE A 114 -7.96 -10.75 0.32
C PHE A 114 -6.72 -11.65 0.42
N CYS A 115 -6.86 -12.98 0.24
CA CYS A 115 -5.77 -13.94 0.45
C CYS A 115 -4.52 -13.63 -0.40
N ASN A 116 -4.72 -13.09 -1.61
CA ASN A 116 -3.66 -12.69 -2.54
C ASN A 116 -3.34 -11.19 -2.53
N ALA A 117 -3.98 -10.42 -1.65
CA ALA A 117 -3.72 -8.99 -1.49
C ALA A 117 -2.46 -8.78 -0.63
N VAL A 118 -1.57 -7.94 -1.13
CA VAL A 118 -0.36 -7.47 -0.44
C VAL A 118 -0.51 -5.99 -0.17
N ILE A 119 -0.14 -5.57 1.04
CA ILE A 119 -0.12 -4.17 1.43
C ILE A 119 1.19 -3.56 0.95
N ALA A 120 1.09 -2.43 0.25
CA ALA A 120 2.20 -1.80 -0.42
C ALA A 120 2.13 -0.28 -0.29
N LYS A 121 3.30 0.35 -0.46
CA LYS A 121 3.46 1.80 -0.49
C LYS A 121 4.02 2.26 -1.83
N VAL A 122 3.60 3.44 -2.24
CA VAL A 122 4.21 4.16 -3.34
C VAL A 122 5.47 4.85 -2.83
N GLN A 123 6.60 4.63 -3.50
CA GLN A 123 7.85 5.30 -3.14
C GLN A 123 8.81 5.41 -4.32
N TYR A 124 9.83 6.26 -4.16
CA TYR A 124 10.92 6.30 -5.12
C TYR A 124 11.85 5.10 -4.93
N VAL A 125 12.16 4.43 -6.03
CA VAL A 125 13.10 3.32 -6.08
C VAL A 125 14.29 3.72 -6.96
N PHE A 126 15.48 3.62 -6.38
CA PHE A 126 16.74 3.95 -7.05
C PHE A 126 17.50 2.67 -7.41
N CYS A 127 17.76 2.47 -8.70
CA CYS A 127 18.63 1.38 -9.13
C CYS A 127 20.09 1.78 -8.94
N ARG A 128 20.81 1.10 -8.04
CA ARG A 128 22.23 1.40 -7.76
C ARG A 128 23.16 1.10 -8.93
N HIS A 129 22.75 0.24 -9.87
CA HIS A 129 23.58 -0.18 -11.00
C HIS A 129 23.50 0.80 -12.18
N CYS A 130 22.30 1.22 -12.59
CA CYS A 130 22.12 2.15 -13.70
C CYS A 130 21.78 3.58 -13.27
N HIS A 131 21.75 3.83 -11.96
CA HIS A 131 21.43 5.12 -11.33
C HIS A 131 20.07 5.73 -11.72
N ASN A 132 19.21 4.99 -12.40
CA ASN A 132 17.88 5.45 -12.72
C ASN A 132 16.98 5.41 -11.47
N LYS A 133 16.15 6.44 -11.36
CA LYS A 133 15.13 6.59 -10.32
C LYS A 133 13.75 6.35 -10.92
N TYR A 134 12.88 5.67 -10.18
CA TYR A 134 11.52 5.35 -10.61
C TYR A 134 10.52 5.63 -9.50
N ILE A 135 9.28 5.93 -9.87
CA ILE A 135 8.12 5.76 -8.98
C ILE A 135 7.73 4.29 -9.04
N ALA A 136 7.54 3.67 -7.87
CA ALA A 136 7.22 2.25 -7.80
C ALA A 136 6.26 1.94 -6.65
N LEU A 137 5.50 0.87 -6.84
CA LEU A 137 4.75 0.22 -5.78
C LEU A 137 5.65 -0.84 -5.14
N VAL A 138 5.87 -0.74 -3.83
CA VAL A 138 6.77 -1.62 -3.08
C VAL A 138 6.02 -2.21 -1.89
N CYS A 139 6.21 -3.51 -1.65
CA CYS A 139 5.65 -4.17 -0.48
C CYS A 139 6.05 -3.44 0.81
N ASP A 140 5.10 -3.25 1.72
CA ASP A 140 5.39 -2.68 3.03
C ASP A 140 5.66 -3.80 4.04
N ASP A 141 6.92 -4.19 4.19
CA ASP A 141 7.35 -5.23 5.12
C ASP A 141 7.15 -4.83 6.59
N GLU A 142 7.31 -3.55 6.91
CA GLU A 142 7.11 -3.02 8.25
C GLU A 142 5.67 -3.16 8.74
N ILE A 143 4.69 -3.05 7.82
CA ILE A 143 3.27 -3.17 8.16
C ILE A 143 2.93 -4.55 8.71
N TYR A 144 3.54 -5.58 8.14
CA TYR A 144 3.40 -6.98 8.54
C TYR A 144 4.23 -7.31 9.78
N MET A 145 5.41 -6.69 9.96
CA MET A 145 6.28 -6.99 11.09
C MET A 145 5.93 -6.24 12.39
N TYR A 146 5.40 -5.01 12.32
CA TYR A 146 5.37 -4.13 13.50
C TYR A 146 4.02 -3.48 13.81
N MET A 147 3.13 -3.32 12.82
CA MET A 147 2.02 -2.36 12.96
C MET A 147 0.64 -2.99 13.22
N TYR A 148 0.28 -4.12 12.59
CA TYR A 148 -1.10 -4.64 12.63
C TYR A 148 -1.27 -6.02 13.24
N ILE A 149 -0.19 -6.78 13.41
CA ILE A 149 -0.28 -8.11 13.99
C ILE A 149 -0.29 -7.99 15.52
N PRO A 150 -1.39 -8.39 16.21
CA PRO A 150 -1.38 -8.46 17.67
C PRO A 150 -0.22 -9.35 18.11
N ARG A 151 0.48 -9.00 19.18
CA ARG A 151 1.61 -9.75 19.79
C ARG A 151 1.40 -11.26 20.03
N ARG A 152 0.22 -11.80 19.74
CA ARG A 152 -0.20 -13.20 19.93
C ARG A 152 -0.38 -14.02 18.65
N VAL A 153 -0.31 -13.42 17.45
CA VAL A 153 -0.24 -14.19 16.20
C VAL A 153 1.24 -14.38 15.86
N PRO A 154 1.70 -15.61 15.57
CA PRO A 154 3.08 -15.84 15.18
C PRO A 154 3.44 -14.95 13.98
N LEU A 155 4.36 -14.01 14.21
CA LEU A 155 4.87 -13.05 13.23
C LEU A 155 5.38 -13.69 11.93
N SER A 156 5.66 -14.99 11.93
CA SER A 156 6.24 -15.72 10.81
C SER A 156 5.22 -16.02 9.71
N ASP A 157 4.04 -16.54 10.03
CA ASP A 157 3.34 -17.33 9.02
C ASP A 157 2.63 -16.47 7.97
N ASN A 158 1.96 -15.37 8.37
CA ASN A 158 1.33 -14.47 7.41
C ASN A 158 2.36 -13.64 6.62
N TYR A 159 3.44 -13.19 7.26
CA TYR A 159 4.50 -12.45 6.58
C TYR A 159 5.19 -13.31 5.50
N TYR A 160 5.64 -14.51 5.87
CA TYR A 160 6.31 -15.40 4.91
C TYR A 160 5.35 -15.85 3.81
N LYS A 161 4.08 -16.17 4.14
CA LYS A 161 3.07 -16.47 3.11
C LYS A 161 2.88 -15.33 2.11
N LYS A 162 2.76 -14.09 2.59
CA LYS A 162 2.56 -12.93 1.70
C LYS A 162 3.81 -12.64 0.88
N ILE A 163 5.01 -12.76 1.45
CA ILE A 163 6.26 -12.55 0.70
C ILE A 163 6.50 -13.63 -0.35
N ASP A 164 6.20 -14.90 -0.05
CA ASP A 164 6.37 -15.99 -1.00
C ASP A 164 5.48 -15.82 -2.25
N MET A 165 4.37 -15.08 -2.14
CA MET A 165 3.51 -14.72 -3.26
C MET A 165 4.08 -13.58 -4.14
N ILE A 166 5.08 -12.85 -3.65
CA ILE A 166 5.61 -11.66 -4.33
C ILE A 166 6.66 -12.06 -5.36
N LYS A 167 6.36 -11.81 -6.64
CA LYS A 167 7.37 -11.82 -7.70
C LYS A 167 8.03 -10.46 -7.77
N THR A 168 9.23 -10.35 -7.20
CA THR A 168 9.99 -9.10 -7.24
C THR A 168 10.34 -8.71 -8.67
N ILE A 169 9.88 -7.53 -9.09
CA ILE A 169 10.23 -6.96 -10.38
C ILE A 169 11.64 -6.36 -10.33
N ARG A 170 12.47 -6.72 -11.31
CA ARG A 170 13.83 -6.21 -11.46
C ARG A 170 13.84 -4.84 -12.13
N CYS A 171 14.96 -4.13 -12.05
CA CYS A 171 15.08 -2.82 -12.69
C CYS A 171 14.67 -2.89 -14.18
N PRO A 172 13.73 -2.06 -14.66
CA PRO A 172 13.25 -2.15 -16.04
C PRO A 172 14.32 -1.74 -17.06
N ASN A 173 15.37 -1.00 -16.66
CA ASN A 173 16.43 -0.56 -17.55
C ASN A 173 17.62 -1.53 -17.65
N CYS A 174 18.11 -2.06 -16.53
CA CYS A 174 19.30 -2.92 -16.52
C CYS A 174 19.05 -4.34 -15.99
N ASN A 175 17.80 -4.69 -15.67
CA ASN A 175 17.39 -5.99 -15.16
C ASN A 175 18.12 -6.44 -13.87
N GLU A 176 18.74 -5.51 -13.16
CA GLU A 176 19.40 -5.77 -11.88
C GLU A 176 18.41 -5.81 -10.72
N PHE A 177 18.77 -6.58 -9.70
CA PHE A 177 18.02 -6.63 -8.46
C PHE A 177 18.24 -5.34 -7.65
N ILE A 178 17.15 -4.69 -7.22
CA ILE A 178 17.23 -3.38 -6.55
C ILE A 178 17.31 -3.50 -5.02
N GLY A 179 17.21 -4.71 -4.47
CA GLY A 179 17.29 -4.90 -3.01
C GLY A 179 15.97 -4.61 -2.28
N LEU A 180 14.87 -4.47 -3.00
CA LEU A 180 13.52 -4.20 -2.48
C LEU A 180 12.49 -5.12 -3.16
N PHE A 181 11.42 -5.45 -2.45
CA PHE A 181 10.27 -6.20 -2.99
C PHE A 181 9.36 -5.28 -3.82
N VAL A 182 9.82 -4.91 -5.02
CA VAL A 182 9.05 -4.08 -5.96
C VAL A 182 7.95 -4.90 -6.63
N LEU A 183 6.72 -4.40 -6.54
CA LEU A 183 5.50 -5.00 -7.12
C LEU A 183 5.16 -4.44 -8.49
N ARG A 184 5.44 -3.15 -8.73
CA ARG A 184 5.19 -2.46 -10.01
C ARG A 184 6.09 -1.24 -10.14
N PHE A 185 6.58 -0.98 -11.35
CA PHE A 185 7.14 0.32 -11.75
C PHE A 185 6.08 1.13 -12.48
N PHE A 186 6.04 2.43 -12.20
CA PHE A 186 5.22 3.40 -12.94
C PHE A 186 6.14 4.17 -13.89
N ASP A 187 6.50 5.40 -13.52
CA ASP A 187 7.31 6.28 -14.35
C ASP A 187 8.77 6.29 -13.94
N LYS A 188 9.65 6.38 -14.94
CA LYS A 188 11.02 6.82 -14.73
C LYS A 188 10.99 8.29 -14.34
N VAL A 189 11.64 8.63 -13.24
CA VAL A 189 11.81 10.02 -12.81
C VAL A 189 12.96 10.59 -13.63
N GLU A 190 12.67 11.52 -14.53
CA GLU A 190 13.70 12.32 -15.18
C GLU A 190 14.33 13.23 -14.13
N ASP A 191 15.66 13.30 -14.11
CA ASP A 191 16.35 14.29 -13.28
C ASP A 191 15.98 15.67 -13.85
N GLY A 192 15.12 16.39 -13.13
CA GLY A 192 14.88 17.80 -13.39
C GLY A 192 16.17 18.57 -13.10
N ASN A 193 16.60 19.38 -14.07
CA ASN A 193 17.61 20.42 -13.87
C ASN A 193 17.25 21.33 -12.69
#